data_AF-A0A265Q9D8-F1
#
_entry.id   AF-A0A265Q9D8-F1
#
_cell.length_a   1.000
_cell.length_b   1.000
_cell.length_c   1.000
_cell.angle_alpha   90.00
_cell.angle_beta   90.00
_cell.angle_gamma   90.00
#
_symmetry.space_group_name_H-M   'P 1'
#
loop_
_entity.id
_entity.type
_entity.pdbx_description
1 polymer ?
#
loop_
_entity_poly.entity_id
_entity_poly.type
_entity_poly.pdbx_seq_one_letter_code
_entity_poly.pdbx_strand_id
1 'polypeptide(L)'
;MSKDDNTPTSLEAMLGSGVEFEAKGKQYTMLPIASAHIEMFRKEQLFMGENQIFNLSDEKSKKAMNKWLGGEKVTAKILGKDITIVYLFDENNEPMSLEKTMADGWDVVDYKRYFKKLCDLSG
;
A
#
# COMPACT_ATOMS: atom_id res chain seq x y z
N MET A 1 41.68 -1.56 -7.29
CA MET A 1 40.44 -0.79 -7.03
C MET A 1 39.29 -1.61 -7.55
N SER A 2 38.51 -2.23 -6.67
CA SER A 2 37.25 -2.87 -7.02
C SER A 2 36.27 -2.54 -5.89
N LYS A 3 35.35 -1.61 -6.15
CA LYS A 3 34.18 -1.40 -5.32
C LYS A 3 33.01 -1.99 -6.09
N ASP A 4 32.57 -3.16 -5.64
CA ASP A 4 31.27 -3.72 -6.01
C ASP A 4 30.19 -2.95 -5.26
N ASP A 5 29.75 -1.83 -5.83
CA ASP A 5 28.61 -1.03 -5.35
C ASP A 5 27.27 -1.64 -5.81
N ASN A 6 27.03 -2.90 -5.43
CA ASN A 6 25.72 -3.56 -5.54
C ASN A 6 25.05 -3.66 -4.17
N THR A 7 25.14 -2.61 -3.36
CA THR A 7 24.24 -2.48 -2.21
C THR A 7 22.85 -2.17 -2.76
N PRO A 8 21.82 -3.01 -2.52
CA PRO A 8 20.47 -2.66 -2.87
C PRO A 8 20.16 -1.33 -2.19
N THR A 9 19.84 -0.30 -2.96
CA THR A 9 19.33 0.95 -2.40
C THR A 9 18.18 0.60 -1.47
N SER A 10 18.27 0.99 -0.18
CA SER A 10 17.20 0.64 0.75
C SER A 10 15.89 1.26 0.26
N LEU A 11 14.79 0.53 0.44
CA LEU A 11 13.47 0.94 -0.01
C LEU A 11 13.09 2.32 0.56
N GLU A 12 13.53 2.59 1.79
CA GLU A 12 13.42 3.87 2.50
C GLU A 12 14.08 5.03 1.74
N ALA A 13 15.24 4.79 1.13
CA ALA A 13 15.94 5.80 0.33
C ALA A 13 15.27 6.07 -1.03
N MET A 14 14.37 5.19 -1.50
CA MET A 14 13.67 5.35 -2.79
C MET A 14 12.22 5.83 -2.65
N LEU A 15 11.57 5.64 -1.49
CA LEU A 15 10.14 5.91 -1.27
C LEU A 15 9.85 7.04 -0.27
N GLY A 16 10.87 7.56 0.42
CA GLY A 16 10.71 8.45 1.56
C GLY A 16 10.35 7.67 2.84
N SER A 17 10.40 8.34 3.98
CA SER A 17 10.19 7.77 5.33
C SER A 17 8.76 7.29 5.63
N GLY A 18 7.95 7.07 4.59
CA GLY A 18 6.50 6.91 4.73
C GLY A 18 5.81 8.15 5.27
N VAL A 19 4.49 8.08 5.31
CA VAL A 19 3.61 9.13 5.83
C VAL A 19 2.69 8.51 6.86
N GLU A 20 2.53 9.19 7.99
CA GLU A 20 1.62 8.77 9.04
C GLU A 20 0.16 8.77 8.54
N PHE A 21 -0.55 7.71 8.89
CA PHE A 21 -1.98 7.55 8.72
C PHE A 21 -2.60 7.15 10.05
N GLU A 22 -3.70 7.80 10.43
CA GLU A 22 -4.40 7.50 11.69
C GLU A 22 -5.82 7.00 11.43
N ALA A 23 -6.13 5.85 12.02
CA ALA A 23 -7.47 5.26 12.05
C ALA A 23 -7.70 4.59 13.41
N LYS A 24 -8.93 4.71 13.93
CA LYS A 24 -9.32 4.13 15.23
C LYS A 24 -8.36 4.45 16.40
N GLY A 25 -7.71 5.61 16.37
CA GLY A 25 -6.76 6.04 17.40
C GLY A 25 -5.41 5.31 17.37
N LYS A 26 -5.15 4.52 16.33
CA LYS A 26 -3.85 3.88 16.05
C LYS A 26 -3.12 4.61 14.94
N GLN A 27 -1.79 4.63 15.02
CA GLN A 27 -0.93 5.18 13.99
C GLN A 27 -0.37 4.08 13.09
N TYR A 28 -0.31 4.39 11.80
CA TYR A 28 0.17 3.50 10.76
C TYR A 28 1.15 4.27 9.87
N THR A 29 2.13 3.55 9.30
CA THR A 29 3.07 4.10 8.33
C THR A 29 2.67 3.67 6.93
N MET A 30 2.33 4.62 6.08
CA MET A 30 1.93 4.37 4.69
C MET A 30 2.99 4.85 3.70
N LEU A 31 3.32 4.01 2.72
CA LEU A 31 4.23 4.38 1.63
C LEU A 31 3.44 4.85 0.39
N PRO A 32 3.91 5.87 -0.35
CA PRO A 32 3.29 6.26 -1.60
C PRO A 32 3.39 5.13 -2.65
N ILE A 33 2.42 5.06 -3.56
CA ILE A 33 2.45 4.13 -4.68
C ILE A 33 3.63 4.50 -5.56
N ALA A 34 4.61 3.60 -5.68
CA ALA A 34 5.70 3.80 -6.62
C ALA A 34 5.15 3.90 -8.04
N SER A 35 5.75 4.76 -8.87
CA SER A 35 5.33 4.95 -10.26
C SER A 35 5.27 3.64 -11.05
N ALA A 36 6.14 2.67 -10.69
CA ALA A 36 6.17 1.34 -11.27
C ALA A 36 4.89 0.50 -11.02
N HIS A 37 4.14 0.82 -9.97
CA HIS A 37 2.97 0.08 -9.50
C HIS A 37 1.64 0.76 -9.85
N ILE A 38 1.64 2.00 -10.35
CA ILE A 38 0.42 2.77 -10.68
C ILE A 38 -0.49 2.01 -11.64
N GLU A 39 0.08 1.42 -12.70
CA GLU A 39 -0.69 0.66 -13.69
C GLU A 39 -1.34 -0.60 -13.10
N MET A 40 -0.71 -1.21 -12.09
CA MET A 40 -1.29 -2.35 -11.37
C MET A 40 -2.46 -1.88 -10.50
N PHE A 41 -2.26 -0.79 -9.74
CA PHE A 41 -3.29 -0.20 -8.91
C PHE A 41 -4.55 0.17 -9.71
N ARG A 42 -4.37 0.85 -10.85
CA ARG A 42 -5.47 1.26 -11.73
C ARG A 42 -6.29 0.09 -12.25
N LYS A 43 -5.63 -1.02 -12.61
CA LYS A 43 -6.29 -2.21 -13.18
C LYS A 43 -7.13 -2.99 -12.18
N GLU A 44 -6.87 -2.81 -10.89
CA GLU A 44 -7.61 -3.52 -9.85
C GLU A 44 -9.03 -2.96 -9.65
N GLN A 45 -9.33 -1.78 -10.20
CA GLN A 45 -10.67 -1.19 -10.20
C GLN A 45 -11.32 -1.20 -8.81
N LEU A 46 -10.52 -0.94 -7.78
CA LEU A 46 -10.92 -0.95 -6.37
C LEU A 46 -12.09 0.00 -6.07
N PHE A 47 -12.20 1.07 -6.84
CA PHE A 47 -13.25 2.07 -6.70
C PHE A 47 -14.30 1.90 -7.78
N MET A 48 -15.57 1.81 -7.39
CA MET A 48 -16.69 1.75 -8.33
C MET A 48 -17.29 3.15 -8.59
N GLY A 49 -16.45 4.17 -8.84
CA GLY A 49 -16.87 5.56 -9.11
C GLY A 49 -16.86 6.49 -7.88
N GLU A 50 -17.25 7.76 -8.07
CA GLU A 50 -17.06 8.89 -7.12
C GLU A 50 -17.57 8.66 -5.68
N ASN A 51 -18.47 7.69 -5.46
CA ASN A 51 -19.07 7.44 -4.15
C ASN A 51 -19.06 5.97 -3.71
N GLN A 52 -18.57 5.03 -4.54
CA GLN A 52 -18.78 3.62 -4.24
C GLN A 52 -17.72 3.03 -3.30
N ILE A 53 -18.29 2.29 -2.38
CA ILE A 53 -17.71 1.56 -1.26
C ILE A 53 -17.16 0.27 -1.86
N PHE A 54 -15.87 -0.02 -1.65
CA PHE A 54 -15.24 -1.28 -2.04
C PHE A 54 -16.20 -2.45 -1.85
N ASN A 55 -16.38 -3.31 -2.86
CA ASN A 55 -17.23 -4.48 -2.70
C ASN A 55 -16.51 -5.52 -1.84
N LEU A 56 -16.57 -5.37 -0.51
CA LEU A 56 -16.02 -6.32 0.44
C LEU A 56 -16.70 -7.70 0.41
N SER A 57 -17.77 -7.89 -0.37
CA SER A 57 -18.35 -9.22 -0.61
C SER A 57 -17.76 -9.91 -1.84
N ASP A 58 -17.06 -9.18 -2.71
CA ASP A 58 -16.37 -9.71 -3.88
C ASP A 58 -14.94 -10.12 -3.52
N GLU A 59 -14.61 -11.39 -3.75
CA GLU A 59 -13.28 -11.95 -3.45
C GLU A 59 -12.16 -11.27 -4.23
N LYS A 60 -12.43 -10.80 -5.46
CA LYS A 60 -11.43 -10.06 -6.24
C LYS A 60 -11.11 -8.72 -5.58
N SER A 61 -12.14 -7.98 -5.16
CA SER A 61 -12.00 -6.72 -4.45
C SER A 61 -11.31 -6.90 -3.09
N LYS A 62 -11.65 -7.95 -2.33
CA LYS A 62 -10.95 -8.26 -1.06
C LYS A 62 -9.46 -8.51 -1.27
N LYS A 63 -9.09 -9.30 -2.29
CA LYS A 63 -7.67 -9.59 -2.59
C LYS A 63 -6.92 -8.34 -2.97
N ALA A 64 -7.51 -7.53 -3.84
CA ALA A 64 -6.96 -6.22 -4.21
C ALA A 64 -6.76 -5.35 -2.97
N MET A 65 -7.77 -5.21 -2.11
CA MET A 65 -7.64 -4.45 -0.85
C MET A 65 -6.54 -5.00 0.05
N ASN A 66 -6.50 -6.31 0.28
CA ASN A 66 -5.50 -6.95 1.11
C ASN A 66 -4.08 -6.67 0.61
N LYS A 67 -3.87 -6.77 -0.70
CA LYS A 67 -2.59 -6.46 -1.34
C LYS A 67 -2.14 -5.02 -1.06
N TRP A 68 -3.01 -4.02 -1.28
CA TRP A 68 -2.64 -2.62 -1.08
C TRP A 68 -2.58 -2.21 0.39
N LEU A 69 -3.30 -2.89 1.28
CA LEU A 69 -3.15 -2.76 2.73
C LEU A 69 -1.85 -3.36 3.27
N GLY A 70 -0.97 -3.92 2.43
CA GLY A 70 0.30 -4.50 2.86
C GLY A 70 0.26 -6.00 3.13
N GLY A 71 -0.88 -6.66 2.93
CA GLY A 71 -1.04 -8.10 3.13
C GLY A 71 -0.25 -8.92 2.11
N GLU A 72 0.18 -8.30 1.02
CA GLU A 72 1.07 -8.89 0.02
C GLU A 72 2.13 -7.87 -0.43
N LYS A 73 3.31 -8.37 -0.81
CA LYS A 73 4.33 -7.55 -1.47
C LYS A 73 3.90 -7.26 -2.90
N VAL A 74 3.93 -6.00 -3.30
CA VAL A 74 3.66 -5.59 -4.68
C VAL A 74 4.98 -5.45 -5.41
N THR A 75 5.15 -6.22 -6.48
CA THR A 75 6.38 -6.24 -7.28
C THR A 75 6.11 -5.88 -8.74
N ALA A 76 6.85 -4.91 -9.26
CA ALA A 76 6.94 -4.60 -10.68
C ALA A 76 8.38 -4.72 -11.18
N LYS A 77 8.52 -5.22 -12.41
CA LYS A 77 9.81 -5.28 -13.10
C LYS A 77 9.94 -4.12 -14.07
N ILE A 78 10.88 -3.22 -13.80
CA ILE A 78 11.18 -2.06 -14.66
C ILE A 78 12.66 -2.06 -15.00
N LEU A 79 12.97 -2.01 -16.30
CA LEU A 79 14.35 -1.97 -16.83
C LEU A 79 15.25 -3.08 -16.25
N GLY A 80 14.69 -4.28 -16.08
CA GLY A 80 15.41 -5.44 -15.55
C GLY A 80 15.57 -5.47 -14.03
N LYS A 81 15.06 -4.48 -13.29
CA LYS A 81 15.08 -4.42 -11.82
C LYS A 81 13.68 -4.67 -11.25
N ASP A 82 13.62 -5.41 -10.15
CA ASP A 82 12.38 -5.63 -9.41
C ASP A 82 12.23 -4.53 -8.35
N ILE A 83 11.11 -3.83 -8.39
CA ILE A 83 10.70 -2.85 -7.37
C ILE A 83 9.64 -3.54 -6.54
N THR A 84 9.92 -3.79 -5.25
CA THR A 84 9.01 -4.55 -4.37
C THR A 84 8.66 -3.73 -3.13
N ILE A 85 7.36 -3.52 -2.87
CA ILE A 85 6.89 -2.63 -1.80
C ILE A 85 5.76 -3.27 -0.99
N VAL A 86 5.77 -3.01 0.31
CA VAL A 86 4.64 -3.20 1.23
C VAL A 86 4.16 -1.80 1.62
N TYR A 87 2.87 -1.53 1.51
CA TYR A 87 2.37 -0.14 1.49
C TYR A 87 1.84 0.39 2.81
N LEU A 88 1.57 -0.47 3.77
CA LEU A 88 1.03 -0.06 5.06
C LEU A 88 1.62 -0.95 6.15
N PHE A 89 2.10 -0.28 7.20
CA PHE A 89 2.67 -0.90 8.39
C PHE A 89 1.96 -0.37 9.64
N ASP A 90 1.86 -1.19 10.68
CA ASP A 90 1.40 -0.74 12.00
C ASP A 90 2.50 -0.03 12.80
N GLU A 91 2.15 0.39 14.01
CA GLU A 91 3.02 1.02 15.01
C GLU A 91 4.25 0.18 15.39
N ASN A 92 4.22 -1.14 15.14
CA ASN A 92 5.33 -2.05 15.39
C ASN A 92 6.17 -2.31 14.12
N ASN A 93 5.94 -1.56 13.04
CA ASN A 93 6.51 -1.76 11.72
C ASN A 93 6.20 -3.13 11.10
N GLU A 94 5.09 -3.76 11.49
CA GLU A 94 4.64 -4.98 10.84
C GLU A 94 3.72 -4.67 9.67
N PRO A 95 3.81 -5.41 8.55
CA PRO A 95 2.86 -5.28 7.45
C PRO A 95 1.42 -5.43 7.94
N MET A 96 0.55 -4.54 7.43
CA MET A 96 -0.88 -4.61 7.65
C MET A 96 -1.53 -5.63 6.70
N SER A 97 -2.81 -5.93 6.94
CA SER A 97 -3.62 -6.80 6.09
C SER A 97 -5.10 -6.44 6.25
N LEU A 98 -5.97 -7.01 5.40
CA LEU A 98 -7.40 -6.85 5.57
C LEU A 98 -7.89 -7.42 6.92
N GLU A 99 -7.33 -8.55 7.35
CA GLU A 99 -7.66 -9.16 8.64
C GLU A 99 -7.21 -8.29 9.82
N LYS A 100 -5.98 -7.76 9.79
CA LYS A 100 -5.47 -6.85 10.83
C LYS A 100 -6.30 -5.58 10.94
N THR A 101 -6.63 -4.95 9.81
CA THR A 101 -7.48 -3.74 9.79
C THR A 101 -8.89 -4.03 10.33
N MET A 102 -9.48 -5.20 10.03
CA MET A 102 -10.74 -5.63 10.63
C MET A 102 -10.63 -5.87 12.13
N ALA A 103 -9.54 -6.49 12.61
CA ALA A 103 -9.29 -6.71 14.03
C ALA A 103 -9.07 -5.39 14.80
N ASP A 104 -8.47 -4.40 14.14
CA ASP A 104 -8.32 -3.02 14.63
C ASP A 104 -9.64 -2.22 14.58
N GLY A 105 -10.70 -2.81 14.05
CA GLY A 105 -12.03 -2.21 14.01
C GLY A 105 -12.21 -1.20 12.89
N TRP A 106 -11.38 -1.21 11.84
CA TRP A 106 -11.55 -0.32 10.69
C TRP A 106 -12.93 -0.51 10.06
N ASP A 107 -13.57 0.60 9.77
CA ASP A 107 -14.81 0.61 9.01
C ASP A 107 -14.60 1.11 7.58
N VAL A 108 -15.69 1.15 6.81
CA VAL A 108 -15.69 1.61 5.42
C VAL A 108 -15.13 3.03 5.27
N VAL A 109 -15.32 3.91 6.27
CA VAL A 109 -14.79 5.28 6.24
C VAL A 109 -13.27 5.26 6.38
N ASP A 110 -12.73 4.39 7.24
CA ASP A 110 -11.28 4.24 7.40
C ASP A 110 -10.63 3.73 6.11
N TYR A 111 -11.20 2.71 5.45
CA TYR A 111 -10.71 2.25 4.14
C TYR A 111 -10.76 3.35 3.07
N LYS A 112 -11.85 4.14 3.02
CA LYS A 112 -11.97 5.26 2.09
C LYS A 112 -10.88 6.31 2.34
N ARG A 113 -10.64 6.67 3.60
CA ARG A 113 -9.60 7.64 3.99
C ARG A 113 -8.22 7.12 3.64
N TYR A 114 -7.95 5.84 3.92
CA TYR A 114 -6.69 5.19 3.57
C TYR A 114 -6.41 5.27 2.07
N PHE A 115 -7.32 4.75 1.24
CA PHE A 115 -7.12 4.71 -0.20
C PHE A 115 -7.11 6.09 -0.84
N LYS A 116 -7.91 7.03 -0.32
CA LYS A 116 -7.82 8.43 -0.74
C LYS A 116 -6.45 9.00 -0.44
N LYS A 117 -5.94 8.83 0.79
CA LYS A 117 -4.63 9.33 1.18
C LYS A 117 -3.52 8.67 0.37
N LEU A 118 -3.62 7.37 0.09
CA LEU A 118 -2.69 6.63 -0.76
C LEU A 118 -2.61 7.24 -2.16
N CYS A 119 -3.75 7.54 -2.78
CA CYS A 119 -3.80 8.26 -4.06
C CYS A 119 -3.21 9.67 -3.94
N ASP A 120 -3.64 10.47 -2.95
CA ASP A 120 -3.20 11.86 -2.77
C ASP A 120 -1.68 11.97 -2.58
N LEU A 121 -1.02 10.97 -1.98
CA LEU A 121 0.43 10.91 -1.79
C LEU A 121 1.21 10.52 -3.05
N SER A 122 0.56 9.87 -4.01
CA SER A 122 1.21 9.25 -5.16
C SER A 122 1.22 10.16 -6.40
N GLY A 123 0.57 11.32 -6.33
CA GLY A 123 0.37 12.27 -7.45
C GLY A 123 -0.78 11.88 -8.36
#